data_AF-B4VZH9-F1
#
_entry.id   AF-B4VZH9-F1
#
_cell.length_a   1.000
_cell.length_b   1.000
_cell.length_c   1.000
_cell.angle_alpha   90.00
_cell.angle_beta   90.00
_cell.angle_gamma   90.00
#
_symmetry.space_group_name_H-M   'P 1'
#
loop_
_entity.id
_entity.type
_entity.pdbx_description
1 polymer ?
#
loop_
_entity_poly.entity_id
_entity_poly.type
_entity_poly.pdbx_seq_one_letter_code
_entity_poly.pdbx_strand_id
1 'polypeptide(L)'
;MIYQVELPELTLKRLTDVVYLQMRLLRYAASTETLSRQTCERYLKGYKRFRGRHKQIADWLWRGPKRRKLLENFSQGSRPEKLEWSRCLFREALAFLTNPVGYMTPYRKKAAPDWQQAGAEFLCLFYEYLGKELPDYFFSERGATQFNKNNLKSNFFKTNNQLEVCPACDFSATRSQVDHYLPISLYPHLSCHPFNLIPICSECNSLMVKGNHDVLQKNSKNRRKLEDIFLIYKNCGLGDLTYLKLELEKGYRSISLMEFKPRKGENLRDCIDAYCNAYQIPDRWLEIVKTIENQLFSQIKQFMKAAKGQRESLNIFDVDRGLTELLQSLCENQGKIPFAFPMSWWLATLIERELKPAISSSQPIEVKNFPLLEEIADWISQDNISHPAYIQEPHLKQARNLRKIVAEEG
;
A
#
# COMPACT_ATOMS: atom_id res chain seq x y z
N MET A 1 0.27 -3.02 -0.08
CA MET A 1 0.36 -1.67 0.53
C MET A 1 0.88 -1.84 1.94
N ILE A 2 1.55 -0.85 2.51
CA ILE A 2 2.00 -0.87 3.91
C ILE A 2 0.79 -0.96 4.82
N TYR A 3 -0.19 -0.08 4.58
CA TYR A 3 -1.41 -0.01 5.37
C TYR A 3 -2.55 -0.75 4.70
N GLN A 4 -3.37 -1.39 5.53
CA GLN A 4 -4.67 -1.88 5.12
C GLN A 4 -5.54 -0.68 4.73
N VAL A 5 -6.28 -0.84 3.64
CA VAL A 5 -7.25 0.15 3.20
C VAL A 5 -8.56 -0.51 2.85
N GLU A 6 -9.64 0.22 3.09
CA GLU A 6 -10.99 -0.23 2.82
C GLU A 6 -11.49 0.39 1.51
N LEU A 7 -12.17 -0.44 0.72
CA LEU A 7 -12.83 -0.01 -0.50
C LEU A 7 -14.23 0.53 -0.14
N PRO A 8 -14.54 1.81 -0.44
CA PRO A 8 -15.87 2.35 -0.15
C PRO A 8 -16.96 1.58 -0.90
N GLU A 9 -18.06 1.23 -0.21
CA GLU A 9 -19.14 0.42 -0.79
C GLU A 9 -19.73 1.03 -2.07
N LEU A 10 -19.94 2.35 -2.08
CA LEU A 10 -20.43 3.06 -3.25
C LEU A 10 -19.45 2.95 -4.44
N THR A 11 -18.15 3.04 -4.18
CA THR A 11 -17.10 2.89 -5.20
C THR A 11 -17.09 1.46 -5.72
N LEU A 12 -17.16 0.45 -4.84
CA LEU A 12 -17.27 -0.96 -5.22
C LEU A 12 -18.45 -1.20 -6.15
N LYS A 13 -19.64 -0.74 -5.78
CA LYS A 13 -20.88 -0.93 -6.54
C LYS A 13 -20.82 -0.26 -7.92
N ARG A 14 -20.45 1.03 -7.96
CA ARG A 14 -20.42 1.82 -9.20
C ARG A 14 -19.38 1.31 -10.18
N LEU A 15 -18.16 1.03 -9.72
CA LEU A 15 -17.10 0.51 -10.58
C LEU A 15 -17.37 -0.94 -11.02
N THR A 16 -18.05 -1.75 -10.18
CA THR A 16 -18.54 -3.07 -10.61
C THR A 16 -19.50 -2.93 -11.79
N ASP A 17 -20.47 -2.01 -11.73
CA ASP A 17 -21.37 -1.77 -12.87
C ASP A 17 -20.63 -1.36 -14.14
N VAL A 18 -19.58 -0.54 -14.01
CA VAL A 18 -18.70 -0.16 -15.14
C VAL A 18 -17.98 -1.38 -15.72
N VAL A 19 -17.38 -2.24 -14.88
CA VAL A 19 -16.72 -3.48 -15.33
C VAL A 19 -17.69 -4.40 -16.07
N TYR A 20 -18.90 -4.59 -15.54
CA TYR A 20 -19.92 -5.37 -16.24
C TYR A 20 -20.30 -4.74 -17.58
N LEU A 21 -20.47 -3.42 -17.63
CA LEU A 21 -20.84 -2.71 -18.85
C LEU A 21 -19.77 -2.82 -19.94
N GLN A 22 -18.51 -2.51 -19.63
CA GLN A 22 -17.43 -2.56 -20.61
C GLN A 22 -17.25 -3.98 -21.19
N MET A 23 -17.34 -5.01 -20.34
CA MET A 23 -17.23 -6.40 -20.77
C MET A 23 -18.42 -6.83 -21.63
N ARG A 24 -19.63 -6.36 -21.31
CA ARG A 24 -20.85 -6.70 -22.08
C ARG A 24 -20.85 -6.03 -23.45
N LEU A 25 -20.38 -4.80 -23.56
CA LEU A 25 -20.22 -4.10 -24.84
C LEU A 25 -19.15 -4.74 -25.72
N LEU A 26 -18.01 -5.14 -25.13
CA LEU A 26 -16.98 -5.88 -25.88
C LEU A 26 -17.52 -7.24 -26.34
N ARG A 27 -18.24 -7.96 -25.48
CA ARG A 27 -18.88 -9.23 -25.84
C ARG A 27 -19.91 -9.09 -26.95
N TYR A 28 -20.71 -8.03 -26.92
CA TYR A 28 -21.66 -7.68 -27.98
C TYR A 28 -20.98 -7.51 -29.34
N ALA A 29 -19.86 -6.78 -29.37
CA ALA A 29 -19.09 -6.58 -30.60
C ALA A 29 -18.34 -7.85 -31.07
N ALA A 30 -18.05 -8.77 -30.14
CA ALA A 30 -17.52 -10.10 -30.47
C ALA A 30 -18.58 -11.04 -31.06
N SER A 31 -19.86 -10.90 -30.66
CA SER A 31 -20.92 -11.86 -30.99
C SER A 31 -21.75 -11.52 -32.22
N THR A 32 -21.73 -10.27 -32.67
CA THR A 32 -22.66 -9.75 -33.67
C THR A 32 -21.93 -9.45 -34.99
N GLU A 33 -22.59 -9.71 -36.11
CA GLU A 33 -22.05 -9.44 -37.45
C GLU A 33 -22.17 -7.95 -37.82
N THR A 34 -23.26 -7.30 -37.43
CA THR A 34 -23.51 -5.88 -37.71
C THR A 34 -23.77 -5.09 -36.42
N LEU A 35 -22.96 -4.06 -36.19
CA LEU A 35 -23.09 -3.19 -35.02
C LEU A 35 -24.04 -2.03 -35.34
N SER A 36 -25.14 -1.94 -34.60
CA SER A 36 -26.07 -0.81 -34.69
C SER A 36 -26.58 -0.40 -33.30
N ARG A 37 -27.09 0.83 -33.20
CA ARG A 37 -27.69 1.35 -31.97
C ARG A 37 -28.85 0.46 -31.52
N GLN A 38 -29.67 -0.02 -32.46
CA GLN A 38 -30.81 -0.91 -32.21
C GLN A 38 -30.37 -2.31 -31.76
N THR A 39 -29.35 -2.90 -32.40
CA THR A 39 -28.87 -4.24 -32.02
C THR A 39 -28.17 -4.23 -30.66
N CYS A 40 -27.45 -3.15 -30.31
CA CYS A 40 -26.89 -2.99 -28.97
C CYS A 40 -27.96 -2.78 -27.89
N GLU A 41 -28.95 -1.93 -28.15
CA GLU A 41 -30.07 -1.74 -27.23
C GLU A 41 -30.76 -3.07 -26.93
N ARG A 42 -31.07 -3.86 -27.97
CA ARG A 42 -31.67 -5.19 -27.84
C ARG A 42 -30.79 -6.15 -27.04
N TYR A 43 -29.48 -6.16 -27.31
CA TYR A 43 -28.52 -6.99 -26.58
C TYR A 43 -28.49 -6.64 -25.09
N LEU A 44 -28.40 -5.34 -24.75
CA LEU A 44 -28.35 -4.87 -23.37
C LEU A 44 -29.68 -5.10 -22.63
N LYS A 45 -30.82 -4.99 -23.32
CA LYS A 45 -32.16 -5.25 -22.76
C LYS A 45 -32.29 -6.67 -22.18
N GLY A 46 -31.55 -7.64 -22.74
CA GLY A 46 -31.52 -9.02 -22.26
C GLY A 46 -30.86 -9.21 -20.88
N TYR A 47 -30.14 -8.22 -20.37
CA TYR A 47 -29.43 -8.31 -19.09
C TYR A 47 -30.16 -7.54 -17.99
N LYS A 48 -30.57 -8.25 -16.92
CA LYS A 48 -31.26 -7.68 -15.76
C LYS A 48 -30.54 -6.45 -15.19
N ARG A 49 -29.20 -6.45 -15.17
CA ARG A 49 -28.36 -5.35 -14.65
C ARG A 49 -28.61 -4.02 -15.37
N PHE A 50 -28.96 -4.02 -16.66
CA PHE A 50 -29.15 -2.81 -17.48
C PHE A 50 -30.63 -2.51 -17.82
N ARG A 51 -31.57 -3.23 -17.18
CA ARG A 51 -33.01 -2.99 -17.36
C ARG A 51 -33.34 -1.53 -17.02
N GLY A 52 -34.16 -0.90 -17.86
CA GLY A 52 -34.51 0.53 -17.73
C GLY A 52 -33.45 1.52 -18.24
N ARG A 53 -32.18 1.13 -18.39
CA ARG A 53 -31.07 2.02 -18.80
C ARG A 53 -30.41 1.67 -20.14
N HIS A 54 -30.68 0.47 -20.66
CA HIS A 54 -30.12 -0.06 -21.91
C HIS A 54 -30.23 0.91 -23.11
N LYS A 55 -31.35 1.63 -23.26
CA LYS A 55 -31.54 2.63 -24.32
C LYS A 55 -30.53 3.79 -24.22
N GLN A 56 -30.38 4.37 -23.03
CA GLN A 56 -29.43 5.46 -22.78
C GLN A 56 -27.98 5.02 -22.97
N ILE A 57 -27.65 3.79 -22.55
CA ILE A 57 -26.31 3.20 -22.74
C ILE A 57 -26.01 3.01 -24.23
N ALA A 58 -26.97 2.49 -25.01
CA ALA A 58 -26.81 2.37 -26.46
C ALA A 58 -26.69 3.76 -27.11
N ASP A 59 -27.51 4.73 -26.73
CA ASP A 59 -27.39 6.10 -27.22
C ASP A 59 -26.03 6.72 -26.91
N TRP A 60 -25.53 6.52 -25.69
CA TRP A 60 -24.19 6.94 -25.31
C TRP A 60 -23.14 6.34 -26.24
N LEU A 61 -23.16 5.03 -26.46
CA LEU A 61 -22.16 4.37 -27.31
C LEU A 61 -22.18 4.93 -28.74
N TRP A 62 -23.35 5.10 -29.37
CA TRP A 62 -23.46 5.54 -30.77
C TRP A 62 -23.27 7.04 -30.99
N ARG A 63 -23.53 7.89 -29.98
CA ARG A 63 -23.23 9.32 -30.04
C ARG A 63 -21.73 9.64 -29.97
N GLY A 64 -20.90 8.68 -29.52
CA GLY A 64 -19.46 8.88 -29.39
C GLY A 64 -18.68 8.25 -30.54
N PRO A 65 -18.20 9.02 -31.53
CA PRO A 65 -17.52 8.47 -32.71
C PRO A 65 -16.27 7.65 -32.35
N LYS A 66 -15.46 8.10 -31.37
CA LYS A 66 -14.29 7.34 -30.86
C LYS A 66 -14.69 5.97 -30.31
N ARG A 67 -15.71 5.93 -29.44
CA ARG A 67 -16.20 4.68 -28.80
C ARG A 67 -16.74 3.70 -29.85
N ARG A 68 -17.56 4.21 -30.75
CA ARG A 68 -18.17 3.43 -31.84
C ARG A 68 -17.10 2.83 -32.75
N LYS A 69 -16.17 3.66 -33.24
CA LYS A 69 -15.09 3.24 -34.15
C LYS A 69 -14.21 2.15 -33.52
N LEU A 70 -13.89 2.24 -32.23
CA LEU A 70 -13.09 1.21 -31.56
C LEU A 70 -13.83 -0.15 -31.50
N LEU A 71 -15.14 -0.15 -31.23
CA LEU A 71 -15.92 -1.40 -31.28
C LEU A 71 -16.10 -1.95 -32.70
N GLU A 72 -16.28 -1.07 -33.69
CA GLU A 72 -16.33 -1.45 -35.11
C GLU A 72 -15.01 -2.07 -35.55
N ASN A 73 -13.88 -1.48 -35.20
CA ASN A 73 -12.54 -2.02 -35.47
C ASN A 73 -12.31 -3.35 -34.73
N PHE A 74 -12.68 -3.42 -33.45
CA PHE A 74 -12.64 -4.68 -32.70
C PHE A 74 -13.48 -5.77 -33.39
N SER A 75 -14.62 -5.41 -33.97
CA SER A 75 -15.50 -6.37 -34.65
C SER A 75 -14.94 -6.93 -35.96
N GLN A 76 -13.86 -6.37 -36.52
CA GLN A 76 -13.23 -6.89 -37.74
C GLN A 76 -12.39 -8.16 -37.51
N GLY A 77 -12.05 -8.50 -36.27
CA GLY A 77 -11.34 -9.73 -35.94
C GLY A 77 -12.18 -10.99 -36.19
N SER A 78 -11.51 -12.15 -36.25
CA SER A 78 -12.17 -13.45 -36.40
C SER A 78 -13.17 -13.69 -35.25
N ARG A 79 -14.38 -14.13 -35.58
CA ARG A 79 -15.43 -14.39 -34.59
C ARG A 79 -14.98 -15.34 -33.46
N PRO A 80 -14.41 -16.54 -33.72
CA PRO A 80 -13.92 -17.41 -32.64
C PRO A 80 -12.85 -16.73 -31.77
N GLU A 81 -11.89 -16.02 -32.36
CA GLU A 81 -10.81 -15.36 -31.63
C GLU A 81 -11.32 -14.23 -30.72
N LYS A 82 -12.16 -13.33 -31.24
CA LYS A 82 -12.78 -12.25 -30.44
C LYS A 82 -13.65 -12.82 -29.32
N LEU A 83 -14.41 -13.88 -29.59
CA LEU A 83 -15.28 -14.51 -28.59
C LEU A 83 -14.45 -15.15 -27.49
N GLU A 84 -13.33 -15.79 -27.80
CA GLU A 84 -12.45 -16.37 -26.79
C GLU A 84 -11.74 -15.29 -25.99
N TRP A 85 -11.17 -14.29 -26.67
CA TRP A 85 -10.50 -13.18 -25.99
C TRP A 85 -11.44 -12.42 -25.05
N SER A 86 -12.64 -12.04 -25.53
CA SER A 86 -13.65 -11.37 -24.68
C SER A 86 -14.13 -12.24 -23.50
N ARG A 87 -14.22 -13.57 -23.67
CA ARG A 87 -14.52 -14.49 -22.56
C ARG A 87 -13.39 -14.55 -21.55
N CYS A 88 -12.15 -14.62 -22.02
CA CYS A 88 -10.97 -14.64 -21.16
C CYS A 88 -10.93 -13.39 -20.27
N LEU A 89 -11.01 -12.20 -20.88
CA LEU A 89 -11.02 -10.93 -20.14
C LEU A 89 -12.18 -10.83 -19.14
N PHE A 90 -13.38 -11.29 -19.52
CA PHE A 90 -14.53 -11.28 -18.62
C PHE A 90 -14.34 -12.23 -17.43
N ARG A 91 -13.76 -13.42 -17.67
CA ARG A 91 -13.43 -14.39 -16.62
C ARG A 91 -12.39 -13.82 -15.66
N GLU A 92 -11.30 -13.24 -16.18
CA GLU A 92 -10.25 -12.61 -15.37
C GLU A 92 -10.81 -11.45 -14.53
N ALA A 93 -11.60 -10.55 -15.14
CA ALA A 93 -12.27 -9.45 -14.44
C ALA A 93 -13.20 -9.95 -13.31
N LEU A 94 -13.99 -10.99 -13.59
CA LEU A 94 -14.92 -11.52 -12.59
C LEU A 94 -14.21 -12.28 -11.47
N ALA A 95 -13.19 -13.08 -11.81
CA ALA A 95 -12.34 -13.76 -10.83
C ALA A 95 -11.71 -12.73 -9.89
N PHE A 96 -11.22 -11.61 -10.42
CA PHE A 96 -10.62 -10.55 -9.61
C PHE A 96 -11.62 -9.89 -8.64
N LEU A 97 -12.91 -9.80 -9.01
CA LEU A 97 -13.98 -9.38 -8.09
C LEU A 97 -14.24 -10.42 -6.98
N THR A 98 -14.44 -11.68 -7.35
CA THR A 98 -14.97 -12.68 -6.42
C THR A 98 -13.87 -13.46 -5.71
N ASN A 99 -13.06 -14.21 -6.46
CA ASN A 99 -12.04 -15.11 -5.96
C ASN A 99 -10.75 -14.96 -6.81
N PRO A 100 -9.87 -14.01 -6.46
CA PRO A 100 -8.69 -13.65 -7.24
C PRO A 100 -7.61 -14.71 -7.08
N VAL A 101 -7.70 -15.78 -7.88
CA VAL A 101 -6.74 -16.90 -7.90
C VAL A 101 -6.26 -17.19 -9.32
N GLY A 102 -5.07 -17.77 -9.43
CA GLY A 102 -4.47 -18.18 -10.68
C GLY A 102 -3.75 -17.06 -11.43
N TYR A 103 -3.56 -17.25 -12.74
CA TYR A 103 -2.79 -16.35 -13.58
C TYR A 103 -3.68 -15.36 -14.34
N MET A 104 -3.15 -14.16 -14.58
CA MET A 104 -3.69 -13.24 -15.58
C MET A 104 -2.73 -13.08 -16.76
N THR A 105 -3.32 -12.98 -17.95
CA THR A 105 -2.58 -12.83 -19.20
C THR A 105 -2.39 -11.34 -19.53
N PRO A 106 -1.13 -10.84 -19.58
CA PRO A 106 -0.89 -9.44 -19.90
C PRO A 106 -1.15 -9.20 -21.39
N TYR A 107 -1.89 -8.14 -21.70
CA TYR A 107 -2.03 -7.62 -23.06
C TYR A 107 -0.68 -7.10 -23.57
N ARG A 108 -0.30 -7.56 -24.78
CA ARG A 108 0.97 -7.20 -25.42
C ARG A 108 0.70 -6.37 -26.67
N LYS A 109 0.63 -5.04 -26.53
CA LYS A 109 0.29 -4.12 -27.65
C LYS A 109 1.08 -4.40 -28.94
N LYS A 110 2.40 -4.61 -28.85
CA LYS A 110 3.25 -4.86 -30.02
C LYS A 110 2.96 -6.17 -30.76
N ALA A 111 2.39 -7.17 -30.09
CA ALA A 111 2.07 -8.47 -30.66
C ALA A 111 0.58 -8.64 -30.98
N ALA A 112 -0.25 -7.65 -30.64
CA ALA A 112 -1.70 -7.73 -30.78
C ALA A 112 -2.14 -7.27 -32.18
N PRO A 113 -3.01 -8.02 -32.88
CA PRO A 113 -3.62 -7.56 -34.11
C PRO A 113 -4.49 -6.33 -33.88
N ASP A 114 -4.71 -5.52 -34.92
CA ASP A 114 -5.40 -4.23 -34.84
C ASP A 114 -6.77 -4.30 -34.16
N TRP A 115 -7.53 -5.37 -34.41
CA TRP A 115 -8.83 -5.55 -33.75
C TRP A 115 -8.68 -5.69 -32.24
N GLN A 116 -7.67 -6.42 -31.77
CA GLN A 116 -7.42 -6.62 -30.35
C GLN A 116 -6.90 -5.33 -29.70
N GLN A 117 -6.09 -4.54 -30.42
CA GLN A 117 -5.67 -3.22 -29.97
C GLN A 117 -6.86 -2.27 -29.80
N ALA A 118 -7.78 -2.25 -30.77
CA ALA A 118 -9.00 -1.46 -30.68
C ALA A 118 -9.88 -1.87 -29.50
N GLY A 119 -9.98 -3.18 -29.22
CA GLY A 119 -10.66 -3.71 -28.04
C GLY A 119 -10.01 -3.26 -26.73
N ALA A 120 -8.68 -3.31 -26.64
CA ALA A 120 -7.94 -2.86 -25.45
C ALA A 120 -8.12 -1.34 -25.23
N GLU A 121 -8.01 -0.55 -26.29
CA GLU A 121 -8.24 0.90 -26.24
C GLU A 121 -9.68 1.23 -25.83
N PHE A 122 -10.67 0.49 -26.33
CA PHE A 122 -12.07 0.64 -25.92
C PHE A 122 -12.27 0.44 -24.42
N LEU A 123 -11.61 -0.56 -23.83
CA LEU A 123 -11.67 -0.81 -22.38
C LEU A 123 -10.98 0.30 -21.58
N CYS A 124 -9.86 0.83 -22.08
CA CYS A 124 -9.17 1.95 -21.47
C CYS A 124 -9.99 3.24 -21.49
N LEU A 125 -10.86 3.43 -22.50
CA LEU A 125 -11.73 4.61 -22.58
C LEU A 125 -12.61 4.80 -21.34
N PHE A 126 -13.04 3.72 -20.68
CA PHE A 126 -13.84 3.84 -19.47
C PHE A 126 -13.10 4.58 -18.35
N TYR A 127 -11.77 4.43 -18.27
CA TYR A 127 -10.96 5.18 -17.31
C TYR A 127 -10.76 6.64 -17.74
N GLU A 128 -10.69 6.93 -19.05
CA GLU A 128 -10.76 8.31 -19.56
C GLU A 128 -12.07 8.99 -19.12
N TYR A 129 -13.20 8.27 -19.21
CA TYR A 129 -14.50 8.76 -18.74
C TYR A 129 -14.56 8.85 -17.22
N LEU A 130 -13.97 7.93 -16.46
CA LEU A 130 -13.84 8.09 -15.00
C LEU A 130 -13.06 9.37 -14.64
N GLY A 131 -12.04 9.73 -15.45
CA GLY A 131 -11.30 10.98 -15.29
C GLY A 131 -12.12 12.24 -15.57
N LYS A 132 -13.15 12.14 -16.40
CA LYS A 132 -14.09 13.23 -16.70
C LYS A 132 -15.35 13.07 -15.85
N GLU A 133 -16.26 12.25 -16.36
CA GLU A 133 -17.53 11.91 -15.74
C GLU A 133 -18.12 10.64 -16.36
N LEU A 134 -18.45 9.66 -15.51
CA LEU A 134 -19.28 8.52 -15.88
C LEU A 134 -20.75 8.90 -15.68
N PRO A 135 -21.62 8.66 -16.67
CA PRO A 135 -23.04 8.98 -16.56
C PRO A 135 -23.75 8.21 -15.45
N ASP A 136 -24.77 8.82 -14.85
CA ASP A 136 -25.66 8.21 -13.85
C ASP A 136 -26.28 6.89 -14.34
N TYR A 137 -26.73 6.84 -15.60
CA TYR A 137 -27.33 5.66 -16.23
C TYR A 137 -26.33 4.53 -16.48
N PHE A 138 -25.07 4.62 -16.03
CA PHE A 138 -24.17 3.46 -15.94
C PHE A 138 -24.43 2.63 -14.69
N PHE A 139 -24.95 3.23 -13.64
CA PHE A 139 -25.11 2.59 -12.33
C PHE A 139 -26.51 2.01 -12.14
N SER A 140 -26.58 0.85 -11.51
CA SER A 140 -27.82 0.10 -11.26
C SER A 140 -28.63 0.61 -10.08
N GLU A 141 -28.05 1.50 -9.28
CA GLU A 141 -28.68 2.08 -8.09
C GLU A 141 -29.77 3.10 -8.47
N ARG A 142 -30.87 3.08 -7.71
CA ARG A 142 -31.97 4.05 -7.90
C ARG A 142 -31.50 5.43 -7.47
N GLY A 143 -31.72 6.44 -8.32
CA GLY A 143 -31.26 7.82 -8.04
C GLY A 143 -29.74 7.97 -8.08
N ALA A 144 -29.04 7.05 -8.78
CA ALA A 144 -27.61 7.18 -8.98
C ALA A 144 -27.27 8.54 -9.60
N THR A 145 -26.13 9.08 -9.20
CA THR A 145 -25.57 10.30 -9.75
C THR A 145 -24.35 9.95 -10.60
N GLN A 146 -23.87 10.93 -11.36
CA GLN A 146 -22.60 10.83 -12.06
C GLN A 146 -21.44 10.46 -11.11
N PHE A 147 -20.40 9.85 -11.65
CA PHE A 147 -19.24 9.40 -10.87
C PHE A 147 -17.94 9.67 -11.62
N ASN A 148 -16.95 10.24 -10.94
CA ASN A 148 -15.64 10.51 -11.49
C ASN A 148 -14.52 10.20 -10.49
N LYS A 149 -13.26 10.46 -10.86
CA LYS A 149 -12.09 10.27 -9.99
C LYS A 149 -12.16 11.08 -8.70
N ASN A 150 -12.81 12.24 -8.67
CA ASN A 150 -12.96 13.02 -7.45
C ASN A 150 -13.94 12.36 -6.49
N ASN A 151 -15.04 11.78 -6.99
CA ASN A 151 -15.93 10.94 -6.18
C ASN A 151 -15.18 9.71 -5.63
N LEU A 152 -14.37 9.05 -6.45
CA LEU A 152 -13.54 7.91 -6.00
C LEU A 152 -12.60 8.32 -4.85
N LYS A 153 -11.83 9.39 -5.03
CA LYS A 153 -10.88 9.89 -4.02
C LYS A 153 -11.58 10.35 -2.74
N SER A 154 -12.63 11.16 -2.85
CA SER A 154 -13.38 11.65 -1.68
C SER A 154 -14.01 10.51 -0.89
N ASN A 155 -14.61 9.52 -1.55
CA ASN A 155 -15.12 8.33 -0.89
C ASN A 155 -14.00 7.53 -0.21
N PHE A 156 -12.84 7.38 -0.86
CA PHE A 156 -11.68 6.70 -0.31
C PHE A 156 -11.18 7.38 0.96
N PHE A 157 -10.96 8.70 0.95
CA PHE A 157 -10.49 9.44 2.13
C PHE A 157 -11.52 9.48 3.25
N LYS A 158 -12.82 9.54 2.92
CA LYS A 158 -13.88 9.46 3.93
C LYS A 158 -13.90 8.10 4.63
N THR A 159 -13.69 7.02 3.89
CA THR A 159 -13.69 5.65 4.43
C THR A 159 -12.39 5.35 5.19
N ASN A 160 -11.25 5.81 4.67
CA ASN A 160 -9.92 5.61 5.24
C ASN A 160 -9.46 6.88 5.97
N ASN A 161 -10.30 7.43 6.85
CA ASN A 161 -10.06 8.74 7.46
C ASN A 161 -8.89 8.79 8.45
N GLN A 162 -8.42 7.62 8.92
CA GLN A 162 -7.23 7.49 9.76
C GLN A 162 -5.92 7.44 8.95
N LEU A 163 -6.01 7.29 7.63
CA LEU A 163 -4.86 7.28 6.75
C LEU A 163 -4.62 8.71 6.23
N GLU A 164 -3.53 9.33 6.63
CA GLU A 164 -3.11 10.67 6.19
C GLU A 164 -1.92 10.64 5.24
N VAL A 165 -1.17 9.53 5.21
CA VAL A 165 -0.04 9.31 4.30
C VAL A 165 -0.35 8.33 3.18
N CYS A 166 0.51 8.28 2.17
CA CYS A 166 0.41 7.34 1.06
C CYS A 166 0.50 5.89 1.55
N PRO A 167 -0.50 5.03 1.26
CA PRO A 167 -0.52 3.64 1.72
C PRO A 167 0.58 2.79 1.08
N ALA A 168 1.22 3.27 0.01
CA ALA A 168 2.29 2.59 -0.70
C ALA A 168 3.71 2.95 -0.21
N CYS A 169 3.91 4.04 0.53
CA CYS A 169 5.27 4.43 0.93
C CYS A 169 5.40 5.06 2.32
N ASP A 170 4.29 5.24 3.04
CA ASP A 170 4.27 5.83 4.39
C ASP A 170 4.90 7.23 4.48
N PHE A 171 5.05 7.96 3.38
CA PHE A 171 5.74 9.25 3.38
C PHE A 171 4.85 10.41 2.93
N SER A 172 4.36 10.36 1.70
CA SER A 172 3.70 11.52 1.11
C SER A 172 2.28 11.70 1.66
N ALA A 173 1.98 12.87 2.22
CA ALA A 173 0.63 13.23 2.66
C ALA A 173 -0.35 13.38 1.47
N THR A 174 0.18 13.74 0.30
CA THR A 174 -0.60 14.01 -0.90
C THR A 174 -0.86 12.73 -1.68
N ARG A 175 -2.14 12.33 -1.76
CA ARG A 175 -2.62 11.16 -2.53
C ARG A 175 -3.40 11.61 -3.77
N SER A 176 -2.74 12.39 -4.61
CA SER A 176 -3.37 13.12 -5.73
C SER A 176 -3.78 12.22 -6.91
N GLN A 177 -3.11 11.08 -7.06
CA GLN A 177 -3.25 10.17 -8.19
C GLN A 177 -4.11 8.95 -7.84
N VAL A 178 -4.67 8.31 -8.86
CA VAL A 178 -5.36 7.01 -8.74
C VAL A 178 -4.57 5.99 -9.55
N ASP A 179 -3.79 5.17 -8.86
CA ASP A 179 -2.97 4.11 -9.44
C ASP A 179 -3.80 2.93 -9.89
N HIS A 180 -3.35 2.30 -10.96
CA HIS A 180 -3.79 0.99 -11.43
C HIS A 180 -2.81 -0.06 -10.92
N TYR A 181 -3.13 -0.75 -9.84
CA TYR A 181 -2.20 -1.71 -9.22
C TYR A 181 -1.61 -2.69 -10.23
N LEU A 182 -2.50 -3.35 -10.98
CA LEU A 182 -2.19 -4.02 -12.23
C LEU A 182 -2.30 -3.00 -13.38
N PRO A 183 -1.19 -2.67 -14.07
CA PRO A 183 -1.16 -1.55 -15.01
C PRO A 183 -2.21 -1.65 -16.13
N ILE A 184 -2.93 -0.56 -16.38
CA ILE A 184 -3.96 -0.50 -17.43
C ILE A 184 -3.42 -0.81 -18.84
N SER A 185 -2.14 -0.53 -19.10
CA SER A 185 -1.49 -0.86 -20.37
C SER A 185 -1.30 -2.35 -20.61
N LEU A 186 -1.35 -3.17 -19.55
CA LEU A 186 -1.21 -4.62 -19.58
C LEU A 186 -2.54 -5.33 -19.26
N TYR A 187 -3.39 -4.72 -18.45
CA TYR A 187 -4.67 -5.29 -18.03
C TYR A 187 -5.81 -4.30 -18.33
N PRO A 188 -6.10 -4.02 -19.62
CA PRO A 188 -7.07 -3.00 -20.00
C PRO A 188 -8.49 -3.33 -19.50
N HIS A 189 -8.82 -4.61 -19.33
CA HIS A 189 -10.08 -5.06 -18.75
C HIS A 189 -10.24 -4.73 -17.26
N LEU A 190 -9.15 -4.31 -16.59
CA LEU A 190 -9.15 -3.84 -15.20
C LEU A 190 -9.08 -2.30 -15.08
N SER A 191 -9.23 -1.57 -16.19
CA SER A 191 -9.12 -0.10 -16.26
C SER A 191 -9.97 0.65 -15.23
N CYS A 192 -11.17 0.17 -14.98
CA CYS A 192 -12.11 0.71 -13.99
C CYS A 192 -12.47 -0.34 -12.91
N HIS A 193 -11.63 -1.34 -12.70
CA HIS A 193 -11.94 -2.40 -11.75
C HIS A 193 -11.79 -1.91 -10.31
N PRO A 194 -12.78 -2.11 -9.43
CA PRO A 194 -12.78 -1.54 -8.07
C PRO A 194 -11.57 -1.98 -7.25
N PHE A 195 -11.16 -3.25 -7.35
CA PHE A 195 -9.97 -3.75 -6.64
C PHE A 195 -8.63 -3.44 -7.32
N ASN A 196 -8.64 -2.71 -8.44
CA ASN A 196 -7.43 -2.33 -9.16
C ASN A 196 -7.08 -0.84 -9.04
N LEU A 197 -7.99 -0.01 -8.51
CA LEU A 197 -7.82 1.44 -8.42
C LEU A 197 -7.58 1.87 -6.98
N ILE A 198 -6.47 2.56 -6.71
CA ILE A 198 -6.15 3.08 -5.37
C ILE A 198 -5.59 4.51 -5.43
N PRO A 199 -6.09 5.43 -4.59
CA PRO A 199 -5.44 6.72 -4.36
C PRO A 199 -4.06 6.58 -3.71
N ILE A 200 -3.01 7.02 -4.40
CA ILE A 200 -1.63 7.07 -3.90
C ILE A 200 -0.94 8.37 -4.32
N CYS A 201 0.29 8.59 -3.83
CA CYS A 201 1.06 9.76 -4.20
C CYS A 201 1.61 9.72 -5.63
N SER A 202 1.94 10.91 -6.15
CA SER A 202 2.52 11.09 -7.49
C SER A 202 3.83 10.35 -7.67
N GLU A 203 4.67 10.32 -6.64
CA GLU A 203 6.00 9.72 -6.71
C GLU A 203 5.89 8.20 -6.89
N CYS A 204 5.02 7.55 -6.09
CA CYS A 204 4.77 6.11 -6.21
C CYS A 204 4.10 5.74 -7.53
N ASN A 205 3.19 6.57 -8.04
CA ASN A 205 2.52 6.33 -9.32
C ASN A 205 3.33 6.80 -10.55
N SER A 206 4.55 7.33 -10.35
CA SER A 206 5.34 7.89 -11.43
C SER A 206 5.84 6.80 -12.39
N LEU A 207 6.22 7.22 -13.61
CA LEU A 207 6.82 6.32 -14.60
C LEU A 207 8.16 5.73 -14.15
N MET A 208 8.88 6.41 -13.25
CA MET A 208 10.20 5.98 -12.77
C MET A 208 10.11 4.94 -11.64
N VAL A 209 9.04 4.98 -10.84
CA VAL A 209 8.84 4.05 -9.73
C VAL A 209 8.00 2.87 -10.19
N LYS A 210 6.68 3.08 -10.34
CA LYS A 210 5.76 2.00 -10.69
C LYS A 210 5.54 1.88 -12.19
N GLY A 211 5.27 3.01 -12.85
CA GLY A 211 4.99 3.08 -14.29
C GLY A 211 4.05 1.97 -14.78
N ASN A 212 4.51 1.20 -15.76
CA ASN A 212 3.82 0.04 -16.30
C ASN A 212 4.40 -1.29 -15.83
N HIS A 213 5.12 -1.30 -14.70
CA HIS A 213 5.70 -2.52 -14.14
C HIS A 213 4.61 -3.56 -13.85
N ASP A 214 4.81 -4.75 -14.41
CA ASP A 214 3.87 -5.84 -14.23
C ASP A 214 4.11 -6.51 -12.87
N VAL A 215 3.26 -6.22 -11.89
CA VAL A 215 3.32 -6.81 -10.54
C VAL A 215 3.30 -8.34 -10.56
N LEU A 216 2.63 -8.92 -11.57
CA LEU A 216 2.57 -10.38 -11.75
C LEU A 216 3.83 -10.95 -12.43
N GLN A 217 4.77 -10.13 -12.89
CA GLN A 217 6.03 -10.61 -13.46
C GLN A 217 7.05 -10.82 -12.33
N LYS A 218 7.43 -12.08 -12.07
CA LYS A 218 8.42 -12.42 -11.03
C LYS A 218 9.85 -12.21 -11.53
N ASN A 219 10.14 -12.75 -12.71
CA ASN A 219 11.41 -12.61 -13.42
C ASN A 219 11.16 -12.83 -14.92
N SER A 220 12.19 -12.88 -15.77
CA SER A 220 12.00 -13.02 -17.23
C SER A 220 11.23 -14.27 -17.68
N LYS A 221 11.17 -15.32 -16.87
CA LYS A 221 10.55 -16.62 -17.22
C LYS A 221 9.29 -16.94 -16.42
N ASN A 222 9.16 -16.42 -15.21
CA ASN A 222 8.12 -16.81 -14.26
C ASN A 222 7.18 -15.66 -13.94
N ARG A 223 5.90 -16.02 -13.76
CA ARG A 223 4.84 -15.11 -13.32
C ARG A 223 4.30 -15.55 -11.97
N ARG A 224 3.91 -14.57 -11.15
CA ARG A 224 3.16 -14.77 -9.91
C ARG A 224 1.70 -15.07 -10.25
N LYS A 225 1.03 -15.81 -9.37
CA LYS A 225 -0.43 -15.89 -9.37
C LYS A 225 -1.03 -14.70 -8.61
N LEU A 226 -2.33 -14.50 -8.72
CA LEU A 226 -3.05 -13.44 -8.01
C LEU A 226 -3.01 -13.62 -6.48
N GLU A 227 -3.00 -14.86 -6.01
CA GLU A 227 -2.85 -15.20 -4.59
C GLU A 227 -1.41 -15.01 -4.07
N ASP A 228 -0.43 -14.84 -4.96
CA ASP A 228 0.98 -14.61 -4.61
C ASP A 228 1.34 -13.11 -4.54
N ILE A 229 0.35 -12.21 -4.60
CA ILE A 229 0.53 -10.76 -4.51
C ILE A 229 -0.40 -10.13 -3.45
N PHE A 230 -0.07 -8.92 -3.00
CA PHE A 230 -0.94 -8.16 -2.10
C PHE A 230 -2.14 -7.55 -2.84
N LEU A 231 -3.33 -8.08 -2.58
CA LEU A 231 -4.59 -7.54 -3.05
C LEU A 231 -5.03 -6.40 -2.14
N ILE A 232 -4.87 -5.18 -2.62
CA ILE A 232 -4.92 -3.91 -1.88
C ILE A 232 -6.11 -3.75 -0.91
N TYR A 233 -7.28 -4.26 -1.26
CA TYR A 233 -8.51 -4.13 -0.46
C TYR A 233 -9.01 -5.46 0.13
N LYS A 234 -8.25 -6.55 -0.04
CA LYS A 234 -8.63 -7.88 0.42
C LYS A 234 -7.66 -8.46 1.46
N ASN A 235 -6.39 -8.03 1.45
CA ASN A 235 -5.39 -8.45 2.42
C ASN A 235 -5.21 -7.40 3.52
N CYS A 236 -4.69 -7.84 4.67
CA CYS A 236 -4.14 -6.95 5.68
C CYS A 236 -2.96 -6.13 5.10
N GLY A 237 -2.62 -5.04 5.77
CA GLY A 237 -1.46 -4.23 5.40
C GLY A 237 -0.16 -5.03 5.53
N LEU A 238 0.83 -4.74 4.68
CA LEU A 238 2.17 -5.31 4.79
C LEU A 238 2.75 -5.05 6.18
N GLY A 239 2.47 -3.88 6.78
CA GLY A 239 2.96 -3.52 8.12
C GLY A 239 2.44 -4.43 9.23
N ASP A 240 1.24 -5.00 9.08
CA ASP A 240 0.65 -5.92 10.07
C ASP A 240 1.27 -7.31 10.00
N LEU A 241 1.73 -7.71 8.81
CA LEU A 241 2.21 -9.06 8.53
C LEU A 241 3.74 -9.17 8.48
N THR A 242 4.44 -8.04 8.50
CA THR A 242 5.90 -7.97 8.41
C THR A 242 6.51 -7.17 9.55
N TYR A 243 7.83 -7.22 9.63
CA TYR A 243 8.65 -6.27 10.36
C TYR A 243 9.77 -5.75 9.45
N LEU A 244 10.32 -4.58 9.75
CA LEU A 244 11.46 -4.04 9.02
C LEU A 244 12.75 -4.45 9.73
N LYS A 245 13.54 -5.35 9.11
CA LYS A 245 14.88 -5.67 9.56
C LYS A 245 15.81 -4.52 9.19
N LEU A 246 16.58 -4.04 10.16
CA LEU A 246 17.54 -2.96 10.01
C LEU A 246 18.94 -3.43 10.38
N GLU A 247 19.94 -3.00 9.60
CA GLU A 247 21.35 -3.14 9.95
C GLU A 247 21.96 -1.75 10.12
N LEU A 248 22.42 -1.46 11.35
CA LEU A 248 23.09 -0.21 11.68
C LEU A 248 24.55 -0.27 11.26
N GLU A 249 25.08 0.81 10.69
CA GLU A 249 26.52 0.98 10.45
C GLU A 249 27.27 1.27 11.77
N LYS A 250 28.61 1.34 11.69
CA LYS A 250 29.44 1.81 12.80
C LYS A 250 29.00 3.24 13.18
N GLY A 251 28.37 3.38 14.35
CA GLY A 251 27.89 4.68 14.85
C GLY A 251 26.37 4.86 14.94
N TYR A 252 25.58 3.77 15.04
CA TYR A 252 24.15 3.67 15.43
C TYR A 252 23.09 4.50 14.65
N ARG A 253 23.47 5.60 14.00
CA ARG A 253 22.60 6.52 13.25
C ARG A 253 22.52 6.28 11.76
N SER A 254 23.45 5.53 11.20
CA SER A 254 23.40 5.19 9.78
C SER A 254 22.85 3.78 9.61
N ILE A 255 22.05 3.57 8.57
CA ILE A 255 21.48 2.28 8.22
C ILE A 255 22.09 1.81 6.91
N SER A 256 22.69 0.63 6.91
CA SER A 256 23.25 -0.01 5.73
C SER A 256 22.23 -0.89 4.99
N LEU A 257 21.21 -1.37 5.69
CA LEU A 257 20.17 -2.25 5.13
C LEU A 257 18.82 -2.00 5.79
N MET A 258 17.77 -1.94 4.97
CA MET A 258 16.38 -2.06 5.35
C MET A 258 15.75 -3.20 4.54
N GLU A 259 15.06 -4.12 5.19
CA GLU A 259 14.41 -5.24 4.49
C GLU A 259 13.12 -5.66 5.19
N PHE A 260 12.03 -5.83 4.44
CA PHE A 260 10.82 -6.44 4.99
C PHE A 260 11.06 -7.92 5.27
N LYS A 261 10.71 -8.35 6.47
CA LYS A 261 10.72 -9.76 6.87
C LYS A 261 9.33 -10.19 7.32
N PRO A 262 8.87 -11.38 6.90
CA PRO A 262 7.59 -11.91 7.35
C PRO A 262 7.62 -12.17 8.86
N ARG A 263 6.51 -11.94 9.55
CA ARG A 263 6.33 -12.39 10.93
C ARG A 263 6.30 -13.93 10.98
N LYS A 264 6.56 -14.50 12.16
CA LYS A 264 6.62 -15.96 12.35
C LYS A 264 5.30 -16.61 11.93
N GLY A 265 5.38 -17.57 11.01
CA GLY A 265 4.21 -18.30 10.49
C GLY A 265 3.66 -17.77 9.17
N GLU A 266 4.12 -16.60 8.71
CA GLU A 266 3.66 -15.98 7.47
C GLU A 266 4.51 -16.42 6.26
N ASN A 267 3.86 -16.80 5.15
CA ASN A 267 4.54 -17.09 3.88
C ASN A 267 4.25 -15.98 2.87
N LEU A 268 5.07 -14.93 2.90
CA LEU A 268 4.82 -13.68 2.17
C LEU A 268 5.94 -13.30 1.20
N ARG A 269 6.85 -14.22 0.87
CA ARG A 269 8.02 -13.90 0.03
C ARG A 269 7.61 -13.26 -1.30
N ASP A 270 6.75 -13.94 -2.05
CA ASP A 270 6.34 -13.45 -3.37
C ASP A 270 5.55 -12.14 -3.29
N CYS A 271 4.78 -11.95 -2.22
CA CYS A 271 4.01 -10.75 -1.93
C CYS A 271 4.92 -9.55 -1.60
N ILE A 272 5.94 -9.77 -0.75
CA ILE A 272 6.97 -8.78 -0.42
C ILE A 272 7.72 -8.40 -1.70
N ASP A 273 8.21 -9.39 -2.46
CA ASP A 273 8.95 -9.16 -3.71
C ASP A 273 8.11 -8.37 -4.72
N ALA A 274 6.82 -8.71 -4.88
CA ALA A 274 5.91 -7.99 -5.78
C ALA A 274 5.74 -6.52 -5.38
N TYR A 275 5.62 -6.27 -4.07
CA TYR A 275 5.49 -4.93 -3.53
C TYR A 275 6.80 -4.12 -3.67
N CYS A 276 7.94 -4.70 -3.29
CA CYS A 276 9.26 -4.08 -3.40
C CYS A 276 9.56 -3.73 -4.87
N ASN A 277 9.31 -4.66 -5.81
CA ASN A 277 9.53 -4.40 -7.24
C ASN A 277 8.62 -3.29 -7.79
N ALA A 278 7.38 -3.20 -7.31
CA ALA A 278 6.41 -2.23 -7.83
C ALA A 278 6.60 -0.82 -7.28
N TYR A 279 6.99 -0.68 -6.00
CA TYR A 279 7.05 0.62 -5.31
C TYR A 279 8.46 1.04 -4.88
N GLN A 280 9.44 0.13 -5.02
CA GLN A 280 10.85 0.33 -4.65
C GLN A 280 11.02 0.72 -3.18
N ILE A 281 10.21 0.10 -2.30
CA ILE A 281 10.29 0.26 -0.85
C ILE A 281 10.81 -1.07 -0.30
N PRO A 282 11.86 -1.08 0.54
CA PRO A 282 12.40 0.06 1.28
C PRO A 282 13.54 0.85 0.62
N ASP A 283 14.01 0.49 -0.58
CA ASP A 283 15.16 1.16 -1.22
C ASP A 283 15.04 2.70 -1.28
N ARG A 284 13.86 3.20 -1.64
CA ARG A 284 13.59 4.65 -1.64
C ARG A 284 13.60 5.28 -0.25
N TRP A 285 13.34 4.52 0.81
CA TRP A 285 13.56 5.02 2.18
C TRP A 285 15.04 5.11 2.51
N LEU A 286 15.87 4.17 2.03
CA LEU A 286 17.33 4.24 2.17
C LEU A 286 17.90 5.46 1.44
N GLU A 287 17.39 5.78 0.24
CA GLU A 287 17.80 6.97 -0.52
C GLU A 287 17.60 8.29 0.26
N ILE A 288 16.58 8.33 1.13
CA ILE A 288 16.23 9.50 1.95
C ILE A 288 16.44 9.24 3.44
N VAL A 289 17.30 8.29 3.80
CA VAL A 289 17.47 7.83 5.19
C VAL A 289 17.83 8.97 6.15
N LYS A 290 18.59 9.97 5.69
CA LYS A 290 18.94 11.15 6.50
C LYS A 290 17.72 11.99 6.89
N THR A 291 16.69 12.05 6.05
CA THR A 291 15.43 12.71 6.41
C THR A 291 14.71 11.95 7.52
N ILE A 292 14.65 10.61 7.40
CA ILE A 292 14.04 9.74 8.41
C ILE A 292 14.82 9.81 9.73
N GLU A 293 16.15 9.77 9.66
CA GLU A 293 17.07 9.92 10.80
C GLU A 293 16.81 11.22 11.55
N ASN A 294 16.86 12.36 10.84
CA ASN A 294 16.67 13.67 11.44
C ASN A 294 15.32 13.78 12.14
N GLN A 295 14.25 13.24 11.53
CA GLN A 295 12.91 13.27 12.10
C GLN A 295 12.79 12.37 13.34
N LEU A 296 13.37 11.16 13.30
CA LEU A 296 13.37 10.26 14.46
C LEU A 296 14.18 10.84 15.62
N PHE A 297 15.42 11.25 15.38
CA PHE A 297 16.31 11.76 16.44
C PHE A 297 15.83 13.09 17.01
N SER A 298 15.19 13.94 16.21
CA SER A 298 14.51 15.14 16.71
C SER A 298 13.37 14.79 17.68
N GLN A 299 12.55 13.77 17.36
CA GLN A 299 11.50 13.29 18.26
C GLN A 299 12.05 12.66 19.53
N ILE A 300 13.09 11.82 19.44
CA ILE A 300 13.76 11.27 20.62
C ILE A 300 14.24 12.40 21.53
N LYS A 301 14.96 13.38 20.96
CA LYS A 301 15.49 14.53 21.71
C LYS A 301 14.38 15.32 22.40
N GLN A 302 13.28 15.61 21.71
CA GLN A 302 12.15 16.34 22.28
C GLN A 302 11.53 15.56 23.44
N PHE A 303 11.34 14.25 23.28
CA PHE A 303 10.77 13.37 24.29
C PHE A 303 11.65 13.29 25.54
N MET A 304 12.97 13.11 25.36
CA MET A 304 13.93 13.06 26.47
C MET A 304 14.03 14.39 27.22
N LYS A 305 14.01 15.52 26.52
CA LYS A 305 13.98 16.85 27.14
C LYS A 305 12.70 17.10 27.95
N ALA A 306 11.55 16.65 27.44
CA ALA A 306 10.29 16.75 28.16
C ALA A 306 10.30 15.91 29.45
N ALA A 307 10.80 14.67 29.38
CA ALA A 307 10.97 13.81 30.55
C ALA A 307 11.94 14.43 31.59
N LYS A 308 13.05 15.01 31.14
CA LYS A 308 13.99 15.75 31.98
C LYS A 308 13.35 16.99 32.62
N GLY A 309 12.48 17.71 31.93
CA GLY A 309 11.80 18.87 32.51
C GLY A 309 10.93 18.54 33.74
N GLN A 310 10.54 17.27 33.90
CA GLN A 310 9.73 16.79 35.03
C GLN A 310 10.57 16.23 36.19
N ARG A 311 11.89 16.07 36.02
CA ARG A 311 12.77 15.39 36.98
C ARG A 311 14.16 16.01 37.03
N GLU A 312 14.75 16.10 38.22
CA GLU A 312 16.10 16.64 38.36
C GLU A 312 17.16 15.83 37.60
N SER A 313 17.00 14.50 37.49
CA SER A 313 17.86 13.64 36.68
C SER A 313 17.09 12.45 36.11
N LEU A 314 17.52 11.96 34.96
CA LEU A 314 17.05 10.70 34.36
C LEU A 314 18.08 9.59 34.60
N ASN A 315 17.60 8.44 35.03
CA ASN A 315 18.36 7.19 35.06
C ASN A 315 18.02 6.33 33.82
N ILE A 316 18.72 5.22 33.64
CA ILE A 316 18.56 4.37 32.45
C ILE A 316 17.14 3.81 32.26
N PHE A 317 16.40 3.52 33.34
CA PHE A 317 15.02 3.04 33.25
C PHE A 317 14.04 4.16 32.88
N ASP A 318 14.37 5.41 33.23
CA ASP A 318 13.58 6.55 32.79
C ASP A 318 13.78 6.81 31.29
N VAL A 319 15.00 6.62 30.79
CA VAL A 319 15.30 6.66 29.35
C VAL A 319 14.55 5.54 28.63
N ASP A 320 14.64 4.30 29.11
CA ASP A 320 13.93 3.14 28.55
C ASP A 320 12.42 3.35 28.47
N ARG A 321 11.81 3.81 29.56
CA ARG A 321 10.38 4.14 29.60
C ARG A 321 10.06 5.20 28.57
N GLY A 322 10.82 6.29 28.50
CA GLY A 322 10.56 7.37 27.55
C GLY A 322 10.72 6.95 26.08
N LEU A 323 11.73 6.15 25.75
CA LEU A 323 11.88 5.62 24.38
C LEU A 323 10.77 4.62 24.03
N THR A 324 10.33 3.81 24.99
CA THR A 324 9.21 2.87 24.81
C THR A 324 7.89 3.61 24.60
N GLU A 325 7.62 4.68 25.35
CA GLU A 325 6.45 5.55 25.15
C GLU A 325 6.48 6.24 23.78
N LEU A 326 7.64 6.73 23.34
CA LEU A 326 7.79 7.27 21.99
C LEU A 326 7.56 6.19 20.92
N LEU A 327 8.08 4.97 21.10
CA LEU A 327 7.84 3.86 20.19
C LEU A 327 6.35 3.52 20.08
N GLN A 328 5.65 3.48 21.22
CA GLN A 328 4.21 3.27 21.24
C GLN A 328 3.48 4.40 20.47
N SER A 329 3.84 5.66 20.71
CA SER A 329 3.29 6.80 19.98
C SER A 329 3.54 6.71 18.47
N LEU A 330 4.74 6.34 18.04
CA LEU A 330 5.04 6.14 16.62
C LEU A 330 4.18 5.01 16.01
N CYS A 331 4.01 3.90 16.72
CA CYS A 331 3.13 2.80 16.31
C CYS A 331 1.66 3.25 16.17
N GLU A 332 1.13 4.01 17.12
CA GLU A 332 -0.25 4.54 17.09
C GLU A 332 -0.49 5.60 16.00
N ASN A 333 0.59 6.23 15.53
CA ASN A 333 0.61 7.23 14.47
C ASN A 333 1.03 6.67 13.09
N GLN A 334 1.23 5.36 12.97
CA GLN A 334 1.43 4.73 11.67
C GLN A 334 0.24 4.99 10.74
N GLY A 335 0.53 5.40 9.51
CA GLY A 335 -0.49 5.82 8.55
C GLY A 335 -0.97 7.26 8.72
N LYS A 336 -0.63 7.94 9.82
CA LYS A 336 -1.02 9.34 10.10
C LYS A 336 0.13 10.31 9.86
N ILE A 337 1.33 9.98 10.32
CA ILE A 337 2.49 10.87 10.14
C ILE A 337 3.50 10.26 9.16
N PRO A 338 4.20 11.08 8.36
CA PRO A 338 5.25 10.59 7.48
C PRO A 338 6.33 9.82 8.24
N PHE A 339 6.70 8.67 7.69
CA PHE A 339 7.74 7.76 8.14
C PHE A 339 7.49 7.07 9.48
N ALA A 340 6.29 7.13 10.05
CA ALA A 340 5.99 6.47 11.31
C ALA A 340 6.36 4.98 11.30
N PHE A 341 6.12 4.28 10.19
CA PHE A 341 6.45 2.87 10.06
C PHE A 341 7.96 2.59 10.13
N PRO A 342 8.82 3.14 9.24
CA PRO A 342 10.26 2.91 9.33
C PRO A 342 10.87 3.50 10.61
N MET A 343 10.38 4.64 11.12
CA MET A 343 10.85 5.21 12.39
C MET A 343 10.55 4.30 13.59
N SER A 344 9.38 3.66 13.62
CA SER A 344 9.02 2.71 14.70
C SER A 344 10.03 1.56 14.77
N TRP A 345 10.32 0.93 13.62
CA TRP A 345 11.27 -0.18 13.58
C TRP A 345 12.72 0.25 13.83
N TRP A 346 13.08 1.46 13.42
CA TRP A 346 14.39 2.01 13.73
C TRP A 346 14.54 2.26 15.25
N LEU A 347 13.58 2.92 15.88
CA LEU A 347 13.61 3.14 17.33
C LEU A 347 13.64 1.82 18.11
N ALA A 348 12.82 0.84 17.71
CA ALA A 348 12.87 -0.50 18.29
C ALA A 348 14.27 -1.13 18.16
N THR A 349 14.90 -1.02 16.99
CA THR A 349 16.26 -1.53 16.76
C THR A 349 17.30 -0.82 17.65
N LEU A 350 17.18 0.50 17.83
CA LEU A 350 18.05 1.27 18.72
C LEU A 350 17.90 0.83 20.18
N ILE A 351 16.66 0.66 20.66
CA ILE A 351 16.39 0.16 22.02
C ILE A 351 17.02 -1.22 22.23
N GLU A 352 16.81 -2.15 21.30
CA GLU A 352 17.35 -3.51 21.43
C GLU A 352 18.89 -3.56 21.37
N ARG A 353 19.52 -2.76 20.51
CA ARG A 353 20.97 -2.84 20.27
C ARG A 353 21.81 -1.96 21.18
N GLU A 354 21.35 -0.75 21.46
CA GLU A 354 22.13 0.25 22.19
C GLU A 354 21.71 0.34 23.66
N LEU A 355 20.42 0.18 23.96
CA LEU A 355 19.90 0.40 25.31
C LEU A 355 19.81 -0.87 26.15
N LYS A 356 19.23 -1.95 25.62
CA LYS A 356 19.04 -3.21 26.37
C LYS A 356 20.34 -3.82 26.94
N PRO A 357 21.49 -3.80 26.23
CA PRO A 357 22.74 -4.28 26.83
C PRO A 357 23.16 -3.47 28.06
N ALA A 358 22.92 -2.15 28.06
CA ALA A 358 23.19 -1.29 29.21
C ALA A 358 22.21 -1.56 30.38
N ILE A 359 20.92 -1.77 30.09
CA ILE A 359 19.90 -2.12 31.11
C ILE A 359 20.22 -3.48 31.76
N SER A 360 20.67 -4.45 30.96
CA SER A 360 20.93 -5.82 31.41
C SER A 360 22.31 -5.98 32.05
N SER A 361 23.10 -4.90 32.14
CA SER A 361 24.48 -4.96 32.62
C SER A 361 24.55 -5.31 34.11
N SER A 362 25.32 -6.35 34.42
CA SER A 362 25.69 -6.71 35.80
C SER A 362 26.89 -5.90 36.34
N GLN A 363 27.37 -4.92 35.58
CA GLN A 363 28.45 -4.00 35.96
C GLN A 363 28.00 -2.54 35.81
N PRO A 364 28.65 -1.60 36.53
CA PRO A 364 28.45 -0.17 36.29
C PRO A 364 28.63 0.16 34.80
N ILE A 365 27.66 0.87 34.24
CA ILE A 365 27.72 1.30 32.85
C ILE A 365 28.53 2.60 32.75
N GLU A 366 29.47 2.64 31.81
CA GLU A 366 30.08 3.88 31.37
C GLU A 366 29.34 4.35 30.12
N VAL A 367 28.64 5.48 30.21
CA VAL A 367 27.77 5.97 29.13
C VAL A 367 28.51 6.17 27.79
N LYS A 368 29.82 6.47 27.81
CA LYS A 368 30.67 6.58 26.61
C LYS A 368 30.76 5.28 25.80
N ASN A 369 30.49 4.13 26.42
CA ASN A 369 30.46 2.83 25.73
C ASN A 369 29.11 2.58 25.03
N PHE A 370 28.13 3.46 25.23
CA PHE A 370 26.79 3.39 24.67
C PHE A 370 26.47 4.70 23.95
N PRO A 371 26.86 4.83 22.68
CA PRO A 371 26.82 6.10 21.96
C PRO A 371 25.44 6.78 21.92
N LEU A 372 24.34 6.02 21.89
CA LEU A 372 22.99 6.57 22.01
C LEU A 372 22.73 7.18 23.39
N LEU A 373 23.17 6.52 24.47
CA LEU A 373 23.05 7.05 25.82
C LEU A 373 23.90 8.30 26.01
N GLU A 374 25.11 8.33 25.45
CA GLU A 374 25.99 9.50 25.47
C GLU A 374 25.31 10.69 24.82
N GLU A 375 24.72 10.50 23.64
CA GLU A 375 24.01 11.58 22.97
C GLU A 375 22.76 12.04 23.75
N ILE A 376 22.01 11.11 24.33
CA ILE A 376 20.84 11.46 25.16
C ILE A 376 21.29 12.29 26.37
N ALA A 377 22.39 11.91 27.03
CA ALA A 377 22.96 12.61 28.17
C ALA A 377 23.34 14.06 27.78
N ASP A 378 23.99 14.24 26.64
CA ASP A 378 24.31 15.56 26.09
C ASP A 378 23.06 16.40 25.84
N TRP A 379 22.01 15.83 25.23
CA TRP A 379 20.78 16.54 24.92
C TRP A 379 20.04 17.05 26.16
N ILE A 380 20.06 16.27 27.25
CA ILE A 380 19.40 16.62 28.53
C ILE A 380 20.36 17.30 29.52
N SER A 381 21.58 17.61 29.07
CA SER A 381 22.63 18.27 29.85
C SER A 381 22.92 17.54 31.17
N GLN A 382 23.10 16.22 31.09
CA GLN A 382 23.53 15.38 32.19
C GLN A 382 24.92 14.80 31.90
N ASP A 383 25.84 14.92 32.85
CA ASP A 383 27.18 14.34 32.72
C ASP A 383 27.16 12.80 32.59
N ASN A 384 26.12 12.16 33.13
CA ASN A 384 25.95 10.71 33.08
C ASN A 384 24.48 10.31 33.22
N ILE A 385 24.14 9.12 32.69
CA ILE A 385 22.86 8.43 32.89
C ILE A 385 23.11 7.31 33.88
N SER A 386 22.62 7.48 35.11
CA SER A 386 22.87 6.52 36.18
C SER A 386 22.09 5.22 35.97
N HIS A 387 22.64 4.13 36.48
CA HIS A 387 21.92 2.87 36.59
C HIS A 387 21.58 2.63 38.07
N PRO A 388 20.30 2.63 38.48
CA PRO A 388 19.89 2.55 39.89
C PRO A 388 20.45 1.34 40.66
N ALA A 389 20.66 0.22 39.96
CA ALA A 389 21.37 -0.94 40.52
C ALA A 389 22.86 -0.70 40.86
N TYR A 390 23.41 0.48 40.59
CA TYR A 390 24.77 0.90 40.93
C TYR A 390 24.83 2.30 41.55
N ILE A 391 23.69 2.93 41.87
CA ILE A 391 23.70 4.12 42.71
C ILE A 391 24.30 3.71 44.06
N GLN A 392 25.37 4.39 44.45
CA GLN A 392 25.96 4.25 45.78
C GLN A 392 25.04 4.90 46.80
N GLU A 393 23.92 4.25 47.11
CA GLU A 393 23.21 4.52 48.34
C GLU A 393 23.63 3.48 49.37
N PRO A 394 24.20 3.88 50.52
CA PRO A 394 24.69 2.96 51.55
C PRO A 394 23.68 1.88 51.95
N HIS A 395 22.39 2.23 51.96
CA HIS A 395 21.29 1.34 52.33
C HIS A 395 20.91 0.32 51.23
N LEU A 396 21.09 0.66 49.94
CA LEU A 396 20.90 -0.27 48.82
C LEU A 396 22.05 -1.28 48.71
N LYS A 397 23.27 -0.90 49.10
CA LYS A 397 24.42 -1.82 49.19
C LYS A 397 24.20 -2.89 50.27
N GLN A 398 23.60 -2.51 51.40
CA GLN A 398 23.22 -3.42 52.47
C GLN A 398 22.07 -4.36 52.05
N ALA A 399 21.06 -3.85 51.34
CA ALA A 399 19.98 -4.66 50.77
C ALA A 399 20.46 -5.64 49.68
N ARG A 400 21.46 -5.26 48.87
CA ARG A 400 22.09 -6.16 47.89
C ARG A 400 22.91 -7.27 48.55
N ASN A 401 23.66 -6.95 49.60
CA ASN A 401 24.38 -7.97 50.38
C ASN A 401 23.41 -8.97 51.02
N LEU A 402 22.28 -8.51 51.57
CA LEU A 402 21.25 -9.39 52.14
C LEU A 402 20.60 -10.30 51.07
N ARG A 403 20.28 -9.77 49.89
CA ARG A 403 19.73 -10.58 48.77
C ARG A 403 20.73 -11.59 48.23
N LYS A 404 22.03 -11.27 48.26
CA LYS A 404 23.10 -12.16 47.80
C LYS A 404 23.34 -13.31 48.78
N ILE A 405 23.29 -13.06 50.09
CA ILE A 405 23.35 -14.10 51.14
C ILE A 405 22.16 -15.06 51.02
N VAL A 406 20.95 -14.55 50.79
CA VAL A 406 19.74 -15.37 50.63
C VAL A 406 19.76 -16.24 49.36
N ALA A 407 20.46 -15.82 48.30
CA ALA A 407 20.58 -16.58 47.06
C ALA A 407 21.73 -17.60 47.04
N GLU A 408 22.66 -17.53 48.00
CA GLU A 408 23.81 -18.43 48.12
C GLU A 408 23.60 -19.52 49.20
N GLU A 409 22.60 -19.35 50.09
CA GLU A 409 22.25 -20.31 51.16
C GLU A 409 20.86 -20.97 51.01
N GLY A 410 20.15 -20.74 49.91
CA GLY A 410 18.89 -21.41 49.55
C GLY A 410 18.86 -21.80 48.09
#